data_AF-A0A939BQ72-F1
#
_entry.id   AF-A0A939BQ72-F1
#
_cell.length_a   1.000
_cell.length_b   1.000
_cell.length_c   1.000
_cell.angle_alpha   90.00
_cell.angle_beta   90.00
_cell.angle_gamma   90.00
#
_symmetry.space_group_name_H-M   'P 1'
#
loop_
_entity.id
_entity.type
_entity.pdbx_description
1 polymer ?
#
loop_
_entity_poly.entity_id
_entity_poly.type
_entity_poly.pdbx_seq_one_letter_code
_entity_poly.pdbx_strand_id
1 'polypeptide(L)'
;MFTYKNVLNQLKEENNQVVTDYEEKVEGLTGKLEEEKFYHEYLSNIQSYMHYRVPFNFESQFDWALLAQLASASLSANTWLELESKKDRKPELYIEVNAKGRKVVRKISELWQFQISNLFTIFIKEWIELTIVAEEHLEEKKEIKQELIKNKEYWINNILKINTIKKIYNVIE
;
A
#
# COMPACT_ATOMS: atom_id res chain seq x y z
N MET A 1 0.38 -16.18 -7.04
CA MET A 1 0.15 -14.77 -6.69
C MET A 1 0.30 -14.63 -5.19
N PHE A 2 1.14 -13.71 -4.74
CA PHE A 2 1.40 -13.34 -3.36
C PHE A 2 0.26 -12.44 -2.90
N THR A 3 -0.44 -12.88 -1.86
CA THR A 3 -1.71 -12.32 -1.40
C THR A 3 -1.63 -11.94 0.08
N TYR A 4 -2.63 -11.20 0.57
CA TYR A 4 -2.82 -10.95 2.00
C TYR A 4 -2.75 -12.23 2.84
N LYS A 5 -3.39 -13.31 2.38
CA LYS A 5 -3.38 -14.60 3.07
C LYS A 5 -1.97 -15.18 3.23
N ASN A 6 -1.10 -15.00 2.23
CA ASN A 6 0.29 -15.46 2.33
C ASN A 6 1.04 -14.71 3.44
N VAL A 7 0.84 -13.40 3.55
CA VAL A 7 1.44 -12.57 4.59
C VAL A 7 0.89 -12.94 5.97
N LEU A 8 -0.42 -13.07 6.12
CA LEU A 8 -1.03 -13.43 7.39
C LEU A 8 -0.55 -14.79 7.89
N ASN A 9 -0.48 -15.79 7.00
CA ASN A 9 0.02 -17.12 7.36
C ASN A 9 1.48 -17.04 7.83
N GLN A 10 2.33 -16.30 7.13
CA GLN A 10 3.71 -16.09 7.54
C GLN A 10 3.79 -15.46 8.95
N LEU A 11 3.02 -14.40 9.20
CA LEU A 11 3.01 -13.73 10.51
C LEU A 11 2.51 -14.66 11.62
N LYS A 12 1.53 -15.52 11.35
CA LYS A 12 1.03 -16.54 12.30
C LYS A 12 2.08 -17.62 12.57
N GLU A 13 2.75 -18.13 11.53
CA GLU A 13 3.84 -19.12 11.66
C GLU A 13 5.03 -18.57 12.47
N GLU A 14 5.33 -17.28 12.32
CA GLU A 14 6.37 -16.59 13.08
C GLU A 14 5.97 -16.24 14.53
N ASN A 15 4.74 -16.56 14.96
CA ASN A 15 4.15 -16.11 16.22
C ASN A 15 4.31 -14.59 16.41
N ASN A 16 4.03 -13.82 15.35
CA ASN A 16 4.23 -12.38 15.36
C ASN A 16 3.29 -11.72 16.39
N GLN A 17 3.86 -10.93 17.30
CA GLN A 17 3.11 -10.32 18.39
C GLN A 17 1.96 -9.43 17.88
N VAL A 18 2.15 -8.76 16.74
CA VAL A 18 1.12 -7.86 16.18
C VAL A 18 -0.19 -8.59 15.86
N VAL A 19 -0.09 -9.85 15.43
CA VAL A 19 -1.26 -10.67 15.11
C VAL A 19 -1.96 -11.09 16.40
N THR A 20 -1.18 -11.48 17.41
CA THR A 20 -1.72 -11.85 18.73
C THR A 20 -2.45 -10.67 19.36
N ASP A 21 -1.81 -9.49 19.40
CA ASP A 21 -2.39 -8.28 19.97
C ASP A 21 -3.68 -7.86 19.25
N TYR A 22 -3.71 -8.01 17.92
CA TYR A 22 -4.91 -7.70 17.14
C TYR A 22 -6.06 -8.65 17.49
N GLU A 23 -5.80 -9.97 17.49
CA GLU A 23 -6.84 -10.97 17.74
C GLU A 23 -7.38 -10.89 19.19
N GLU A 24 -6.57 -10.46 20.15
CA GLU A 24 -6.98 -10.23 21.53
C GLU A 24 -7.80 -8.94 21.72
N LYS A 25 -7.46 -7.87 21.00
CA LYS A 25 -8.01 -6.52 21.26
C LYS A 25 -9.10 -6.08 20.28
N VAL A 26 -9.10 -6.63 19.07
CA VAL A 26 -9.95 -6.17 17.96
C VAL A 26 -10.93 -7.28 17.57
N GLU A 27 -10.48 -8.25 16.78
CA GLU A 27 -11.26 -9.41 16.32
C GLU A 27 -10.35 -10.46 15.66
N GLY A 28 -10.87 -11.66 15.41
CA GLY A 28 -10.10 -12.71 14.74
C GLY A 28 -9.81 -12.40 13.27
N LEU A 29 -8.55 -12.51 12.84
CA LEU A 29 -8.15 -12.29 11.44
C LEU A 29 -8.59 -13.46 10.55
N THR A 30 -9.36 -13.15 9.52
CA THR A 30 -10.06 -14.15 8.67
C THR A 30 -9.15 -14.76 7.59
N GLY A 31 -8.11 -14.02 7.19
CA GLY A 31 -7.24 -14.39 6.07
C GLY A 31 -7.81 -14.05 4.70
N LYS A 32 -8.93 -13.33 4.64
CA LYS A 32 -9.47 -12.71 3.43
C LYS A 32 -9.51 -11.21 3.64
N LEU A 33 -8.74 -10.48 2.82
CA LEU A 33 -8.54 -9.05 2.99
C LEU A 33 -9.87 -8.30 3.06
N GLU A 34 -10.81 -8.67 2.20
CA GLU A 34 -12.11 -8.03 2.05
C GLU A 34 -13.06 -8.29 3.22
N GLU A 35 -12.72 -9.17 4.16
CA GLU A 35 -13.48 -9.44 5.38
C GLU A 35 -12.82 -8.78 6.61
N GLU A 36 -11.61 -8.22 6.48
CA GLU A 36 -10.90 -7.61 7.60
C GLU A 36 -11.43 -6.21 7.92
N LYS A 37 -11.63 -5.89 9.21
CA LYS A 37 -12.09 -4.56 9.65
C LYS A 37 -11.24 -3.41 9.13
N PHE A 38 -9.92 -3.54 9.15
CA PHE A 38 -9.04 -2.47 8.66
C PHE A 38 -9.22 -2.21 7.16
N TYR A 39 -9.55 -3.24 6.38
CA TYR A 39 -9.82 -3.07 4.96
C TYR A 39 -11.10 -2.26 4.77
N HIS A 40 -12.18 -2.62 5.48
CA HIS A 40 -13.44 -1.89 5.39
C HIS A 40 -13.33 -0.45 5.87
N GLU A 41 -12.73 -0.23 7.04
CA GLU A 41 -12.64 1.10 7.66
C GLU A 41 -11.71 2.05 6.91
N TYR A 42 -10.62 1.54 6.34
CA TYR A 42 -9.51 2.38 5.88
C TYR A 42 -9.18 2.21 4.39
N LEU A 43 -9.11 0.99 3.88
CA LEU A 43 -8.56 0.72 2.54
C LEU A 43 -9.61 0.70 1.42
N SER A 44 -10.83 0.24 1.70
CA SER A 44 -11.89 -0.02 0.73
C SER A 44 -12.25 1.19 -0.15
N ASN A 45 -12.03 2.39 0.38
CA ASN A 45 -12.36 3.66 -0.29
C ASN A 45 -11.18 4.27 -1.05
N ILE A 46 -10.02 3.62 -1.06
CA ILE A 46 -8.81 4.08 -1.75
C ILE A 46 -8.78 3.42 -3.13
N GLN A 47 -8.68 4.27 -4.16
CA GLN A 47 -8.70 3.81 -5.54
C GLN A 47 -7.48 2.93 -5.83
N SER A 48 -7.75 1.69 -6.18
CA SER A 48 -6.73 0.80 -6.73
C SER A 48 -6.27 1.28 -8.11
N TYR A 49 -4.96 1.25 -8.36
CA TYR A 49 -4.36 1.62 -9.65
C TYR A 49 -3.32 0.58 -10.04
N MET A 50 -3.58 -0.17 -11.13
CA MET A 50 -2.70 -1.26 -11.58
C MET A 50 -1.83 -0.88 -12.80
N HIS A 51 -2.01 0.30 -13.38
CA HIS A 51 -1.40 0.66 -14.67
C HIS A 51 -0.02 1.32 -14.54
N TYR A 52 0.82 0.85 -13.61
CA TYR A 52 2.19 1.34 -13.40
C TYR A 52 3.24 0.28 -13.76
N ARG A 53 4.50 0.68 -13.85
CA ARG A 53 5.62 -0.23 -14.15
C ARG A 53 5.87 -1.18 -12.99
N VAL A 54 6.00 -2.46 -13.31
CA VAL A 54 6.32 -3.52 -12.35
C VAL A 54 7.51 -4.32 -12.88
N PRO A 55 8.26 -5.02 -12.02
CA PRO A 55 9.37 -5.87 -12.48
C PRO A 55 8.86 -6.97 -13.40
N PHE A 56 9.40 -7.02 -14.62
CA PHE A 56 8.96 -7.97 -15.67
C PHE A 56 8.97 -9.43 -15.22
N ASN A 57 9.99 -9.82 -14.44
CA ASN A 57 10.18 -11.20 -13.99
C ASN A 57 9.09 -11.69 -13.02
N PHE A 58 8.30 -10.78 -12.42
CA PHE A 58 7.36 -11.10 -11.35
C PHE A 58 5.95 -10.51 -11.58
N GLU A 59 5.62 -10.10 -12.81
CA GLU A 59 4.35 -9.43 -13.14
C GLU A 59 3.10 -10.23 -12.71
N SER A 60 3.14 -11.57 -12.80
CA SER A 60 2.03 -12.44 -12.38
C SER A 60 2.12 -12.92 -10.93
N GLN A 61 3.17 -12.52 -10.21
CA GLN A 61 3.45 -13.06 -8.88
C GLN A 61 2.86 -12.24 -7.76
N PHE A 62 2.49 -10.97 -7.97
CA PHE A 62 1.99 -10.09 -6.92
C PHE A 62 0.67 -9.44 -7.29
N ASP A 63 -0.11 -9.08 -6.27
CA ASP A 63 -1.26 -8.21 -6.44
C ASP A 63 -0.83 -6.74 -6.50
N TRP A 64 -0.47 -6.27 -7.68
CA TRP A 64 0.02 -4.89 -7.87
C TRP A 64 -1.03 -3.82 -7.56
N ALA A 65 -2.31 -4.16 -7.73
CA ALA A 65 -3.42 -3.30 -7.34
C ALA A 65 -3.45 -3.10 -5.82
N LEU A 66 -3.37 -4.22 -5.09
CA LEU A 66 -3.31 -4.19 -3.63
C LEU A 66 -2.05 -3.49 -3.12
N LEU A 67 -0.87 -3.74 -3.72
CA LEU A 67 0.37 -3.05 -3.32
C LEU A 67 0.23 -1.54 -3.44
N ALA A 68 -0.31 -1.05 -4.57
CA ALA A 68 -0.53 0.38 -4.76
C ALA A 68 -1.56 0.93 -3.77
N GLN A 69 -2.64 0.20 -3.52
CA GLN A 69 -3.66 0.59 -2.53
C GLN A 69 -3.05 0.72 -1.13
N LEU A 70 -2.32 -0.31 -0.67
CA LEU A 70 -1.62 -0.32 0.62
C LEU A 70 -0.60 0.82 0.73
N ALA A 71 0.25 0.98 -0.29
CA ALA A 71 1.31 1.99 -0.29
C ALA A 71 0.75 3.42 -0.34
N SER A 72 -0.32 3.65 -1.11
CA SER A 72 -0.98 4.96 -1.19
C SER A 72 -1.74 5.33 0.08
N ALA A 73 -2.15 4.33 0.86
CA ALA A 73 -2.83 4.53 2.13
C ALA A 73 -1.86 4.75 3.30
N SER A 74 -0.62 4.26 3.18
CA SER A 74 0.36 4.14 4.26
C SER A 74 0.60 5.46 5.01
N LEU A 75 0.71 5.37 6.34
CA LEU A 75 1.06 6.52 7.20
C LEU A 75 2.57 6.65 7.40
N SER A 76 3.33 5.58 7.15
CA SER A 76 4.78 5.51 7.31
C SER A 76 5.56 5.72 6.00
N ALA A 77 4.87 5.78 4.85
CA ALA A 77 5.47 5.96 3.55
C ALA A 77 4.75 7.03 2.71
N ASN A 78 5.52 7.79 1.93
CA ASN A 78 4.97 8.64 0.87
C ASN A 78 5.02 7.89 -0.46
N THR A 79 3.91 7.87 -1.19
CA THR A 79 3.79 7.10 -2.43
C THR A 79 3.26 7.98 -3.56
N TRP A 80 3.90 7.95 -4.73
CA TRP A 80 3.45 8.70 -5.91
C TRP A 80 3.80 8.02 -7.23
N LEU A 81 3.03 8.35 -8.26
CA LEU A 81 3.27 7.99 -9.65
C LEU A 81 3.98 9.13 -10.38
N GLU A 82 4.90 8.76 -11.26
CA GLU A 82 5.62 9.70 -12.11
C GLU A 82 5.86 9.12 -13.51
N LEU A 83 5.69 9.95 -14.53
CA LEU A 83 6.12 9.63 -15.90
C LEU A 83 7.56 10.14 -16.05
N GLU A 84 8.53 9.24 -16.14
CA GLU A 84 9.95 9.61 -16.27
C GLU A 84 10.24 10.22 -17.66
N SER A 85 9.42 9.90 -18.65
CA SER A 85 9.44 10.45 -20.00
C SER A 85 8.02 10.67 -20.51
N LYS A 86 7.85 11.71 -21.35
CA LYS A 86 6.57 12.01 -22.02
C LYS A 86 6.08 10.88 -22.96
N LYS A 87 6.97 9.95 -23.30
CA LYS A 87 6.66 8.78 -24.16
C LYS A 87 6.32 7.53 -23.36
N ASP A 88 6.37 7.59 -22.03
CA ASP A 88 6.15 6.43 -21.19
C ASP A 88 4.69 5.99 -21.19
N ARG A 89 4.47 4.72 -21.54
CA ARG A 89 3.12 4.11 -21.53
C ARG A 89 2.60 3.86 -20.11
N LYS A 90 3.49 3.48 -19.19
CA LYS A 90 3.17 3.25 -17.78
C LYS A 90 4.01 4.19 -16.90
N PRO A 91 3.42 4.93 -15.95
CA PRO A 91 4.17 5.63 -14.93
C PRO A 91 4.96 4.65 -14.06
N GLU A 92 5.99 5.16 -13.41
CA GLU A 92 6.70 4.48 -12.34
C GLU A 92 5.99 4.75 -11.00
N LEU A 93 5.96 3.75 -10.11
CA LEU A 93 5.48 3.91 -8.74
C LEU A 93 6.69 4.09 -7.81
N TYR A 94 6.73 5.25 -7.16
CA TYR A 94 7.76 5.62 -6.19
C TYR A 94 7.23 5.43 -4.77
N ILE A 95 8.08 4.88 -3.90
CA ILE A 95 7.86 4.80 -2.46
C ILE A 95 9.04 5.48 -1.76
N GLU A 96 8.73 6.45 -0.91
CA GLU A 96 9.65 7.10 0.01
C GLU A 96 9.37 6.64 1.44
N VAL A 97 10.40 6.16 2.12
CA VAL A 97 10.35 5.83 3.55
C VAL A 97 11.46 6.55 4.31
N ASN A 98 11.21 6.83 5.59
CA ASN A 98 12.24 7.37 6.48
C ASN A 98 13.00 6.21 7.16
N ALA A 99 14.23 5.95 6.73
CA ALA A 99 15.09 4.92 7.31
C ALA A 99 16.26 5.58 8.07
N LYS A 100 16.29 5.41 9.40
CA LYS A 100 17.38 5.91 10.28
C LYS A 100 17.68 7.40 10.09
N GLY A 101 16.64 8.22 9.99
CA GLY A 101 16.75 9.67 9.81
C GLY A 101 17.11 10.11 8.39
N ARG A 102 17.14 9.19 7.41
CA ARG A 102 17.33 9.51 5.99
C ARG A 102 16.12 9.10 5.17
N LYS A 103 15.73 9.95 4.24
CA LYS A 103 14.73 9.63 3.22
C LYS A 103 15.32 8.66 2.20
N VAL A 104 14.66 7.54 2.00
CA VAL A 104 15.03 6.53 1.01
C VAL A 104 13.88 6.42 0.02
N VAL A 105 14.17 6.78 -1.24
CA VAL A 105 13.22 6.68 -2.34
C VAL A 105 13.57 5.45 -3.20
N ARG A 106 12.56 4.67 -3.58
CA ARG A 106 12.71 3.50 -4.45
C ARG A 106 11.59 3.45 -5.50
N LYS A 107 11.94 2.94 -6.68
CA LYS A 107 11.01 2.60 -7.75
C LYS A 107 10.57 1.16 -7.59
N ILE A 108 9.28 0.88 -7.70
CA ILE A 108 8.78 -0.49 -7.61
C ILE A 108 9.35 -1.38 -8.72
N SER A 109 9.52 -0.86 -9.93
CA SER A 109 10.06 -1.62 -11.06
C SER A 109 11.51 -2.10 -10.88
N GLU A 110 12.26 -1.50 -9.96
CA GLU A 110 13.67 -1.82 -9.68
C GLU A 110 13.84 -2.77 -8.48
N LEU A 111 12.74 -3.14 -7.80
CA LEU A 111 12.81 -3.97 -6.61
C LEU A 111 12.90 -5.46 -6.94
N TRP A 112 13.69 -6.17 -6.14
CA TRP A 112 13.76 -7.63 -6.15
C TRP A 112 12.52 -8.23 -5.49
N GLN A 113 12.20 -9.48 -5.83
CA GLN A 113 11.02 -10.19 -5.33
C GLN A 113 10.87 -10.12 -3.81
N PHE A 114 11.95 -10.40 -3.06
CA PHE A 114 11.91 -10.37 -1.60
C PHE A 114 11.65 -8.96 -1.03
N GLN A 115 12.08 -7.90 -1.73
CA GLN A 115 11.82 -6.53 -1.31
C GLN A 115 10.34 -6.18 -1.49
N ILE A 116 9.71 -6.68 -2.55
CA ILE A 116 8.27 -6.50 -2.79
C ILE A 116 7.47 -7.29 -1.76
N SER A 117 7.82 -8.56 -1.50
CA SER A 117 7.21 -9.34 -0.41
C SER A 117 7.32 -8.63 0.93
N ASN A 118 8.49 -8.05 1.24
CA ASN A 118 8.68 -7.28 2.47
C ASN A 118 7.80 -6.03 2.52
N LEU A 119 7.59 -5.32 1.40
CA LEU A 119 6.68 -4.17 1.37
C LEU A 119 5.24 -4.56 1.70
N PHE A 120 4.74 -5.66 1.15
CA PHE A 120 3.43 -6.18 1.52
C PHE A 120 3.35 -6.46 3.02
N THR A 121 4.34 -7.17 3.57
CA THR A 121 4.38 -7.47 5.00
C THR A 121 4.41 -6.21 5.84
N ILE A 122 5.22 -5.21 5.48
CA ILE A 122 5.31 -3.93 6.19
C ILE A 122 3.95 -3.22 6.19
N PHE A 123 3.33 -3.04 5.02
CA PHE A 123 2.07 -2.31 4.96
C PHE A 123 0.91 -3.06 5.61
N ILE A 124 0.83 -4.38 5.47
CA ILE A 124 -0.21 -5.16 6.15
C ILE A 124 -0.03 -5.08 7.67
N LYS A 125 1.20 -5.20 8.17
CA LYS A 125 1.48 -5.01 9.60
C LYS A 125 1.09 -3.61 10.07
N GLU A 126 1.44 -2.57 9.31
CA GLU A 126 1.04 -1.19 9.62
C GLU A 126 -0.48 -1.07 9.81
N TRP A 127 -1.30 -1.65 8.92
CA TRP A 127 -2.77 -1.58 9.09
C TRP A 127 -3.30 -2.36 10.29
N ILE A 128 -2.68 -3.50 10.60
CA ILE A 128 -3.02 -4.26 11.82
C ILE A 128 -2.67 -3.42 13.06
N GLU A 129 -1.46 -2.85 13.12
CA GLU A 129 -0.97 -1.99 14.22
C GLU A 129 -1.85 -0.75 14.40
N LEU A 130 -2.14 -0.03 13.32
CA LEU A 130 -2.97 1.18 13.35
C LEU A 130 -4.40 0.88 13.81
N THR A 131 -4.93 -0.29 13.48
CA THR A 131 -6.27 -0.67 13.93
C THR A 131 -6.29 -0.96 15.42
N ILE A 132 -5.27 -1.63 15.96
CA ILE A 132 -5.13 -1.81 17.42
C ILE A 132 -5.13 -0.44 18.11
N VAL A 133 -4.27 0.47 17.64
CA VAL A 133 -4.17 1.82 18.21
C VAL A 133 -5.50 2.56 18.11
N ALA A 134 -6.19 2.48 16.97
CA ALA A 134 -7.47 3.15 16.76
C ALA A 134 -8.60 2.63 17.67
N GLU A 135 -8.59 1.34 18.01
CA GLU A 135 -9.58 0.76 18.93
C GLU A 135 -9.29 1.12 20.40
N GLU A 136 -8.01 1.30 20.75
CA GLU A 136 -7.61 1.70 22.10
C GLU A 136 -7.73 3.22 22.34
N HIS A 137 -7.57 4.03 21.28
CA HIS A 137 -7.41 5.48 21.39
C HIS A 137 -8.26 6.26 20.37
N LEU A 138 -9.36 6.86 20.85
CA LEU A 138 -10.28 7.64 20.00
C LEU A 138 -9.63 8.83 19.30
N GLU A 139 -8.69 9.53 19.93
CA GLU A 139 -8.02 10.67 19.29
C GLU A 139 -7.07 10.20 18.18
N GLU A 140 -6.28 9.16 18.41
CA GLU A 140 -5.45 8.52 17.38
C GLU A 140 -6.32 8.02 16.21
N LYS A 141 -7.49 7.42 16.48
CA LYS A 141 -8.43 7.01 15.43
C LYS A 141 -8.87 8.17 14.55
N LYS A 142 -9.04 9.37 15.11
CA LYS A 142 -9.37 10.58 14.33
C LYS A 142 -8.17 11.04 13.51
N GLU A 143 -6.98 11.05 14.08
CA GLU A 143 -5.75 11.44 13.38
C GLU A 143 -5.45 10.51 12.20
N ILE A 144 -5.55 9.20 12.41
CA ILE A 144 -5.42 8.19 11.35
C ILE A 144 -6.40 8.47 10.21
N LYS A 145 -7.67 8.72 10.52
CA LYS A 145 -8.69 9.03 9.49
C LYS A 145 -8.41 10.33 8.75
N GLN A 146 -7.92 11.36 9.44
CA GLN A 146 -7.56 12.63 8.81
C GLN A 146 -6.38 12.46 7.85
N GLU A 147 -5.35 11.72 8.26
CA GLU A 147 -4.19 11.47 7.40
C GLU A 147 -4.56 10.60 6.20
N LEU A 148 -5.44 9.61 6.38
CA LEU A 148 -5.99 8.82 5.27
C LEU A 148 -6.69 9.66 4.21
N ILE A 149 -7.48 10.66 4.64
CA ILE A 149 -8.19 11.55 3.72
C ILE A 149 -7.17 12.31 2.88
N LYS A 150 -6.13 12.87 3.50
CA LYS A 150 -5.05 13.58 2.78
C LYS A 150 -4.33 12.64 1.80
N ASN A 151 -3.96 11.45 2.24
CA ASN A 151 -3.29 10.45 1.42
C ASN A 151 -4.14 10.06 0.20
N LYS A 152 -5.44 9.81 0.43
CA LYS A 152 -6.40 9.51 -0.64
C LYS A 152 -6.53 10.66 -1.64
N GLU A 153 -6.68 11.90 -1.15
CA GLU A 153 -6.77 13.08 -2.03
C GLU A 153 -5.49 13.28 -2.85
N TYR A 154 -4.32 13.13 -2.21
CA TYR A 154 -3.03 13.19 -2.89
C TYR A 154 -2.93 12.13 -3.99
N TRP A 155 -3.30 10.88 -3.67
CA TRP A 155 -3.26 9.77 -4.60
C TRP A 155 -4.17 9.97 -5.80
N ILE A 156 -5.42 10.39 -5.58
CA ILE A 156 -6.38 10.71 -6.66
C ILE A 156 -5.84 11.82 -7.55
N ASN A 157 -5.35 12.91 -6.97
CA ASN A 157 -4.79 14.03 -7.73
C ASN A 157 -3.56 13.60 -8.55
N ASN A 158 -2.72 12.74 -7.99
CA ASN A 158 -1.57 12.20 -8.68
C ASN A 158 -1.97 11.31 -9.88
N ILE A 159 -2.96 10.42 -9.73
CA ILE A 159 -3.53 9.64 -10.84
C ILE A 159 -4.11 10.57 -11.93
N LEU A 160 -4.92 11.56 -11.54
CA LEU A 160 -5.53 12.52 -12.48
C LEU A 160 -4.48 13.30 -13.26
N LYS A 161 -3.39 13.72 -12.60
CA LYS A 161 -2.25 14.38 -13.24
C LYS A 161 -1.61 13.48 -14.30
N ILE A 162 -1.34 12.21 -13.97
CA ILE A 162 -0.77 11.24 -14.91
C ILE A 162 -1.69 11.03 -16.11
N ASN A 163 -2.98 10.84 -15.88
CA ASN A 163 -3.96 10.65 -16.95
C ASN A 163 -4.09 11.88 -17.85
N THR A 164 -4.01 13.08 -17.28
CA THR A 164 -4.04 14.33 -18.04
C THR A 164 -2.81 14.45 -18.95
N ILE A 165 -1.62 14.13 -18.43
CA ILE A 165 -0.39 14.13 -19.23
C ILE A 165 -0.48 13.12 -20.38
N LYS A 166 -0.92 11.88 -20.10
CA LYS A 166 -1.09 10.84 -21.14
C LYS A 166 -2.04 11.29 -22.26
N LYS A 167 -3.15 11.94 -21.91
CA LYS A 167 -4.11 12.51 -22.88
C LYS A 167 -3.48 13.60 -23.75
N ILE A 168 -2.70 14.51 -23.16
CA ILE A 168 -2.04 15.60 -23.91
C ILE A 168 -1.05 15.04 -24.93
N TYR A 169 -0.31 13.99 -24.57
CA TYR A 169 0.75 13.44 -25.42
C TYR A 169 0.30 12.29 -26.32
N ASN A 170 -1.01 12.00 -26.42
CA ASN A 170 -1.57 10.88 -27.19
C ASN A 170 -0.83 9.56 -26.93
N VAL A 171 -0.41 9.33 -25.69
CA VAL A 171 0.16 8.04 -25.28
C VAL A 171 -1.03 7.12 -25.02
N ILE A 172 -1.55 6.54 -26.10
CA ILE A 172 -2.67 5.60 -26.09
C ILE A 172 -2.15 4.25 -25.55
N GLU A 173 -2.95 3.61 -24.69
CA GLU A 173 -2.69 2.28 -24.11
C GLU A 173 -2.54 1.19 -25.18
#